data_AF-A0A443S1B5-F1
#
_entry.id   AF-A0A443S1B5-F1
#
_cell.length_a   1.000
_cell.length_b   1.000
_cell.length_c   1.000
_cell.angle_alpha   90.00
_cell.angle_beta   90.00
_cell.angle_gamma   90.00
#
_symmetry.space_group_name_H-M   'P 1'
#
loop_
_entity.id
_entity.type
_entity.pdbx_description
1 polymer ?
#
loop_
_entity_poly.entity_id
_entity_poly.type
_entity_poly.pdbx_seq_one_letter_code
_entity_poly.pdbx_strand_id
1 'polypeptide(L)'
;MTAWLKFMLINIFIVVECVNVKQCSQQLRSVILVHRHGDRSPLNTFPGDPNVYRWLNYGLGDLTDQGEQRMKNVGKFLRKRYNEIWPLKQKLFIRSSQSERCFKSVQQLLSGVYNDDFTSNPVPIMNVPPKNDTVLFPPLTCSAFIEETKTVLNLPENVKWLNKYKGIYHNNVEDVLQAWIHCLPSWTIL
;
A
#
# COMPACT_ATOMS: atom_id res chain seq x y z
N MET A 1 -9.47 -43.12 -53.84
CA MET A 1 -9.77 -42.55 -52.51
C MET A 1 -10.37 -41.16 -52.72
N THR A 2 -11.67 -41.02 -52.46
CA THR A 2 -12.48 -39.87 -52.89
C THR A 2 -12.02 -38.57 -52.21
N ALA A 3 -12.12 -37.43 -52.91
CA ALA A 3 -11.75 -36.11 -52.38
C ALA A 3 -12.46 -35.80 -51.04
N TRP A 4 -13.68 -36.32 -50.87
CA TRP A 4 -14.47 -36.26 -49.64
C TRP A 4 -13.82 -36.95 -48.43
N LEU A 5 -13.18 -38.11 -48.64
CA LEU A 5 -12.50 -38.82 -47.56
C LEU A 5 -11.27 -38.03 -47.08
N LYS A 6 -10.52 -37.44 -48.03
CA LYS A 6 -9.38 -36.57 -47.72
C LYS A 6 -9.84 -35.31 -46.99
N PHE A 7 -10.94 -34.69 -47.42
CA PHE A 7 -11.50 -33.51 -46.76
C PHE A 7 -11.97 -33.82 -45.34
N MET A 8 -12.66 -34.94 -45.11
CA MET A 8 -13.05 -35.36 -43.76
C MET A 8 -11.83 -35.59 -42.87
N LEU A 9 -10.81 -36.31 -43.36
CA LEU A 9 -9.59 -36.59 -42.59
C LEU A 9 -8.82 -35.31 -42.24
N ILE A 10 -8.75 -34.34 -43.15
CA ILE A 10 -8.13 -33.02 -42.90
C ILE A 10 -8.89 -32.25 -41.82
N ASN A 11 -10.23 -32.20 -41.90
CA ASN A 11 -11.03 -31.52 -40.87
C ASN A 11 -10.91 -32.19 -39.50
N ILE A 12 -10.87 -33.53 -39.44
CA ILE A 12 -10.63 -34.27 -38.20
C ILE A 12 -9.24 -33.93 -37.65
N PHE A 13 -8.21 -33.90 -38.49
CA PHE A 13 -6.84 -33.58 -38.08
C PHE A 13 -6.73 -32.14 -37.53
N ILE A 14 -7.34 -31.16 -38.21
CA ILE A 14 -7.40 -29.76 -37.76
C ILE A 14 -8.12 -29.65 -36.41
N VAL A 15 -9.26 -30.33 -36.22
CA VAL A 15 -9.99 -30.33 -34.94
C VAL A 15 -9.13 -30.94 -33.82
N VAL A 16 -8.41 -32.04 -34.09
CA VAL A 16 -7.54 -32.70 -33.11
C VAL A 16 -6.33 -31.82 -32.75
N GLU A 17 -5.71 -31.15 -33.72
CA GLU A 17 -4.61 -30.20 -33.47
C GLU A 17 -5.09 -28.93 -32.73
N CYS A 18 -6.30 -28.43 -33.03
CA CYS A 18 -6.91 -27.32 -32.29
C CYS A 18 -7.24 -27.67 -30.84
N VAL A 19 -7.67 -28.90 -30.54
CA VAL A 19 -7.91 -29.36 -29.16
C VAL A 19 -6.58 -29.57 -28.40
N ASN A 20 -5.50 -29.87 -29.11
CA ASN A 20 -4.15 -30.00 -28.55
C ASN A 20 -3.38 -28.68 -28.43
N VAL A 21 -4.00 -27.53 -28.72
CA VAL A 21 -3.50 -26.26 -28.22
C VAL A 21 -3.54 -26.35 -26.70
N LYS A 22 -2.40 -26.69 -26.10
CA LYS A 22 -2.17 -26.61 -24.66
C LYS A 22 -2.65 -25.22 -24.26
N GLN A 23 -3.81 -25.16 -23.62
CA GLN A 23 -4.21 -23.99 -22.85
C GLN A 23 -3.07 -23.80 -21.86
N CYS A 24 -2.20 -22.83 -22.12
CA CYS A 24 -1.21 -22.39 -21.14
C CYS A 24 -2.02 -21.79 -20.00
N SER A 25 -2.46 -22.64 -19.06
CA SER A 25 -3.15 -22.19 -17.87
C SER A 25 -2.13 -21.41 -17.07
N GLN A 26 -2.16 -20.08 -17.21
CA GLN A 26 -1.37 -19.21 -16.35
C GLN A 26 -1.94 -19.34 -14.94
N GLN A 27 -1.34 -20.24 -14.15
CA GLN A 27 -1.75 -20.50 -12.80
C GLN A 27 -1.09 -19.47 -11.88
N LEU A 28 -1.89 -18.67 -11.19
CA LEU A 28 -1.41 -17.75 -10.17
C LEU A 28 -0.83 -18.56 -9.00
N ARG A 29 0.47 -18.42 -8.74
CA ARG A 29 1.19 -19.18 -7.69
C ARG A 29 1.26 -18.45 -6.35
N SER A 30 1.43 -17.13 -6.37
CA SER A 30 1.59 -16.31 -5.17
C SER A 30 1.12 -14.88 -5.43
N VAL A 31 0.64 -14.21 -4.38
CA VAL A 31 0.25 -12.80 -4.39
C VAL A 31 0.89 -12.13 -3.19
N ILE A 32 1.66 -11.07 -3.45
CA ILE A 32 2.18 -10.18 -2.42
C ILE A 32 1.42 -8.87 -2.58
N LEU A 33 0.74 -8.45 -1.51
CA LEU A 33 0.01 -7.19 -1.47
C LEU A 33 0.76 -6.19 -0.60
N VAL A 34 1.09 -5.04 -1.19
CA VAL A 34 1.57 -3.87 -0.46
C VAL A 34 0.57 -2.75 -0.70
N HIS A 35 -0.01 -2.22 0.37
CA HIS A 35 -1.00 -1.15 0.29
C HIS A 35 -0.73 -0.08 1.33
N ARG A 36 -1.19 1.13 1.05
CA ARG A 36 -1.22 2.21 2.03
C ARG A 36 -2.40 2.01 2.99
N HIS A 37 -2.31 2.63 4.17
CA HIS A 37 -3.46 2.82 5.05
C HIS A 37 -4.62 3.54 4.32
N GLY A 38 -5.84 3.43 4.84
CA GLY A 38 -6.99 4.18 4.33
C GLY A 38 -6.93 5.67 4.64
N ASP A 39 -7.97 6.40 4.24
CA ASP A 39 -8.05 7.86 4.44
C ASP A 39 -7.93 8.22 5.93
N ARG A 40 -7.09 9.22 6.25
CA ARG A 40 -6.78 9.62 7.63
C ARG A 40 -6.94 11.13 7.82
N SER A 41 -7.03 11.57 9.07
CA SER A 41 -6.87 12.97 9.43
C SER A 41 -5.42 13.46 9.19
N PRO A 42 -5.16 14.78 9.22
CA PRO A 42 -3.80 15.32 9.14
C PRO A 42 -2.89 14.76 10.23
N LEU A 43 -1.59 14.59 9.95
CA LEU A 43 -0.62 14.17 10.99
C LEU A 43 -0.30 15.31 11.95
N ASN A 44 -0.39 16.54 11.45
CA ASN A 44 -0.10 17.80 12.11
C ASN A 44 -0.99 18.89 11.49
N THR A 45 -1.05 20.04 12.16
CA THR A 45 -1.74 21.24 11.68
C THR A 45 -0.71 22.36 11.39
N PHE A 46 -1.17 23.48 10.86
CA PHE A 46 -0.35 24.65 10.56
C PHE A 46 -0.87 25.89 11.29
N PRO A 47 -0.04 26.91 11.53
CA PRO A 47 -0.49 28.16 12.15
C PRO A 47 -1.64 28.81 11.36
N GLY A 48 -2.76 29.07 12.02
CA GLY A 48 -3.94 29.68 11.39
C GLY A 48 -4.87 28.69 10.70
N ASP A 49 -4.70 27.37 10.87
CA ASP A 49 -5.67 26.38 10.41
C ASP A 49 -7.04 26.61 11.08
N PRO A 50 -8.08 27.00 10.33
CA PRO A 50 -9.40 27.29 10.90
C PRO A 50 -10.10 26.04 11.44
N ASN A 51 -9.59 24.84 11.12
CA ASN A 51 -10.16 23.56 11.54
C ASN A 51 -9.35 22.87 12.64
N VAL A 52 -8.36 23.54 13.25
CA VAL A 52 -7.46 22.92 14.24
C VAL A 52 -8.19 22.13 15.33
N TYR A 53 -9.23 22.72 15.94
CA TYR A 53 -10.00 22.05 16.99
C TYR A 53 -10.76 20.82 16.47
N ARG A 54 -11.21 20.85 15.21
CA ARG A 54 -11.86 19.69 14.58
C ARG A 54 -10.87 18.54 14.46
N TRP A 55 -9.64 18.80 14.01
CA TRP A 55 -8.61 17.77 13.86
C TRP A 55 -8.16 17.20 15.20
N LEU A 56 -7.97 18.06 16.21
CA LEU A 56 -7.60 17.65 17.55
C LEU A 56 -8.68 16.78 18.21
N ASN A 57 -9.97 17.16 18.06
CA ASN A 57 -11.08 16.37 18.59
C ASN A 57 -11.28 15.05 17.85
N TYR A 58 -10.96 15.00 16.55
CA TYR A 58 -11.02 13.76 15.78
C TYR A 58 -9.87 12.80 16.14
N GLY A 59 -8.69 13.35 16.40
CA GLY A 59 -7.43 12.62 16.55
C GLY A 59 -6.53 12.85 15.33
N LEU A 60 -5.29 13.29 15.56
CA LEU A 60 -4.31 13.57 14.50
C LEU A 60 -3.65 12.27 14.00
N GLY A 61 -3.68 12.07 12.68
CA GLY A 61 -3.12 10.90 12.03
C GLY A 61 -3.98 9.65 12.11
N ASP A 62 -5.17 9.74 12.71
CA ASP A 62 -6.10 8.63 12.86
C ASP A 62 -6.84 8.32 11.58
N LEU A 63 -7.18 7.03 11.43
CA LEU A 63 -7.95 6.55 10.30
C LEU A 63 -9.38 7.12 10.38
N THR A 64 -9.86 7.66 9.27
CA THR A 64 -11.22 8.21 9.20
C THR A 64 -12.25 7.10 9.03
N ASP A 65 -13.51 7.34 9.39
CA ASP A 65 -14.62 6.40 9.10
C ASP A 65 -14.70 6.04 7.61
N GLN A 66 -14.48 7.03 6.74
CA GLN A 66 -14.41 6.82 5.30
C GLN A 66 -13.20 5.96 4.91
N GLY A 67 -12.06 6.17 5.56
CA GLY A 67 -10.86 5.35 5.41
C GLY A 67 -11.08 3.91 5.83
N GLU A 68 -11.75 3.68 6.96
CA GLU A 68 -12.16 2.35 7.41
C GLU A 68 -13.05 1.66 6.39
N GLN A 69 -14.10 2.33 5.93
CA GLN A 69 -15.01 1.79 4.93
C GLN A 69 -14.31 1.51 3.60
N ARG A 70 -13.37 2.37 3.19
CA ARG A 70 -12.53 2.15 2.01
C ARG A 70 -11.71 0.87 2.16
N MET A 71 -11.08 0.65 3.31
CA MET A 71 -10.30 -0.56 3.55
C MET A 71 -11.18 -1.81 3.57
N LYS A 72 -12.38 -1.76 4.16
CA LYS A 72 -13.38 -2.85 4.03
C LYS A 72 -13.69 -3.16 2.56
N ASN A 73 -13.91 -2.14 1.74
CA ASN A 73 -14.21 -2.32 0.32
C ASN A 73 -13.03 -2.94 -0.46
N VAL A 74 -11.80 -2.54 -0.15
CA VAL A 74 -10.59 -3.18 -0.67
C VAL A 74 -10.56 -4.66 -0.30
N GLY A 75 -10.87 -5.00 0.96
CA GLY A 75 -10.99 -6.39 1.40
C GLY A 75 -12.00 -7.21 0.60
N LYS A 76 -13.21 -6.67 0.40
CA LYS A 76 -14.26 -7.30 -0.42
C LYS A 76 -13.79 -7.53 -1.86
N PHE A 77 -13.13 -6.53 -2.45
CA PHE A 77 -12.57 -6.63 -3.79
C PHE A 77 -11.51 -7.74 -3.88
N LEU A 78 -10.56 -7.79 -2.94
CA LEU A 78 -9.50 -8.79 -2.92
C LEU A 78 -10.05 -10.20 -2.74
N ARG A 79 -11.02 -10.36 -1.83
CA ARG A 79 -11.70 -11.64 -1.63
C ARG A 79 -12.38 -12.11 -2.92
N LYS A 80 -13.08 -11.23 -3.63
CA LYS A 80 -13.70 -11.55 -4.92
C LYS A 80 -12.65 -11.90 -5.99
N ARG A 81 -11.56 -11.13 -6.07
CA ARG A 81 -10.51 -11.29 -7.09
C ARG A 81 -9.72 -12.59 -6.93
N TYR A 82 -9.46 -13.00 -5.69
CA TYR A 82 -8.57 -14.12 -5.37
C TYR A 82 -9.30 -15.28 -4.69
N ASN A 83 -10.63 -15.37 -4.85
CA ASN A 83 -11.47 -16.33 -4.12
C ASN A 83 -10.96 -17.78 -4.21
N GLU A 84 -10.53 -18.20 -5.40
CA GLU A 84 -10.06 -19.57 -5.68
C GLU A 84 -8.74 -19.93 -5.00
N ILE A 85 -7.90 -18.93 -4.72
CA ILE A 85 -6.56 -19.13 -4.16
C ILE A 85 -6.41 -18.51 -2.76
N TRP A 86 -7.49 -18.00 -2.18
CA TRP A 86 -7.43 -17.32 -0.89
C TRP A 86 -7.12 -18.35 0.20
N PRO A 87 -6.03 -18.17 0.95
CA PRO A 87 -5.61 -19.16 1.93
C PRO A 87 -6.55 -19.18 3.15
N LEU A 88 -6.48 -20.28 3.92
CA LEU A 88 -7.06 -20.34 5.26
C LEU A 88 -6.48 -19.23 6.14
N LYS A 89 -7.27 -18.71 7.10
CA LYS A 89 -6.86 -17.61 8.00
C LYS A 89 -5.48 -17.86 8.65
N GLN A 90 -5.20 -19.10 9.07
CA GLN A 90 -3.93 -19.45 9.74
C GLN A 90 -2.71 -19.48 8.81
N LYS A 91 -2.93 -19.51 7.48
CA LYS A 91 -1.87 -19.53 6.47
C LYS A 91 -1.58 -18.15 5.88
N LEU A 92 -2.30 -17.11 6.31
CA LEU A 92 -2.02 -15.74 5.91
C LEU A 92 -0.81 -15.20 6.67
N PHE A 93 0.19 -14.74 5.93
CA PHE A 93 1.23 -13.89 6.46
C PHE A 93 0.81 -12.43 6.32
N ILE A 94 0.64 -11.73 7.43
CA ILE A 94 0.22 -10.33 7.44
C ILE A 94 1.20 -9.53 8.29
N ARG A 95 1.77 -8.48 7.70
CA ARG A 95 2.64 -7.52 8.38
C ARG A 95 2.08 -6.11 8.21
N SER A 96 2.03 -5.35 9.29
CA SER A 96 1.68 -3.93 9.28
C SER A 96 2.73 -3.12 10.03
N SER A 97 2.91 -1.86 9.65
CA SER A 97 3.66 -0.91 10.48
C SER A 97 2.95 -0.74 11.82
N GLN A 98 3.66 -0.44 12.91
CA GLN A 98 3.06 -0.28 14.23
C GLN A 98 2.13 0.95 14.38
N SER A 99 2.08 1.88 13.41
CA SER A 99 1.16 3.01 13.50
C SER A 99 -0.31 2.55 13.54
N GLU A 100 -1.10 3.15 14.43
CA GLU A 100 -2.48 2.72 14.70
C GLU A 100 -3.34 2.73 13.44
N ARG A 101 -3.27 3.79 12.62
CA ARG A 101 -3.95 3.88 11.33
C ARG A 101 -3.65 2.72 10.37
N CYS A 102 -2.42 2.20 10.37
CA CYS A 102 -2.03 1.10 9.51
C CYS A 102 -2.54 -0.22 10.05
N PHE A 103 -2.44 -0.41 11.38
CA PHE A 103 -2.99 -1.59 12.04
C PHE A 103 -4.51 -1.67 11.83
N LYS A 104 -5.24 -0.59 12.11
CA LYS A 104 -6.69 -0.49 11.92
C LYS A 104 -7.08 -0.69 10.46
N SER A 105 -6.32 -0.14 9.51
CA SER A 105 -6.57 -0.36 8.08
C SER A 105 -6.53 -1.84 7.68
N VAL A 106 -5.56 -2.59 8.21
CA VAL A 106 -5.44 -4.03 7.95
C VAL A 106 -6.62 -4.78 8.59
N GLN A 107 -7.01 -4.43 9.81
CA GLN A 107 -8.20 -5.02 10.46
C GLN A 107 -9.47 -4.81 9.64
N GLN A 108 -9.69 -3.59 9.15
CA GLN A 108 -10.86 -3.27 8.33
C GLN A 108 -10.83 -3.98 6.97
N LEU A 109 -9.66 -4.10 6.35
CA LEU A 109 -9.49 -4.92 5.14
C LEU A 109 -9.89 -6.37 5.41
N LEU A 110 -9.41 -6.97 6.49
CA LEU A 110 -9.73 -8.35 6.84
C LEU A 110 -11.21 -8.55 7.18
N SER A 111 -11.84 -7.58 7.84
CA SER A 111 -13.30 -7.58 8.05
C SER A 111 -14.04 -7.58 6.72
N GLY A 112 -13.58 -6.82 5.72
CA GLY A 112 -14.13 -6.86 4.37
C GLY A 112 -13.91 -8.18 3.63
N VAL A 113 -12.79 -8.86 3.87
CA VAL A 113 -12.48 -10.18 3.27
C VAL A 113 -13.40 -11.26 3.82
N TYR A 114 -13.56 -11.30 5.14
CA TYR A 114 -14.25 -12.40 5.82
C TYR A 114 -15.72 -12.11 6.11
N ASN A 115 -16.15 -10.86 5.95
CA ASN A 115 -17.46 -10.38 6.38
C ASN A 115 -17.73 -10.66 7.87
N ASP A 116 -16.66 -10.70 8.67
CA ASP A 116 -16.66 -10.98 10.10
C ASP A 116 -16.24 -9.72 10.87
N ASP A 117 -16.65 -9.65 12.13
CA ASP A 117 -15.98 -8.78 13.09
C ASP A 117 -14.60 -9.34 13.43
N PHE A 118 -13.57 -8.53 13.21
CA PHE A 118 -12.19 -8.90 13.54
C PHE A 118 -12.01 -9.14 15.05
N THR A 119 -12.82 -8.53 15.92
CA THR A 119 -12.74 -8.74 17.37
C THR A 119 -13.09 -10.17 17.77
N SER A 120 -14.06 -10.78 17.08
CA SER A 120 -14.61 -12.09 17.43
C SER A 120 -13.76 -13.25 16.88
N ASN A 121 -13.01 -13.02 15.80
CA ASN A 121 -12.16 -14.03 15.16
C ASN A 121 -10.90 -13.40 14.55
N PRO A 122 -9.91 -13.06 15.38
CA PRO A 122 -8.75 -12.28 14.95
C PRO A 122 -7.83 -13.12 14.04
N VAL A 123 -7.26 -12.45 13.04
CA VAL A 123 -6.15 -12.98 12.24
C VAL A 123 -4.85 -12.37 12.79
N PRO A 124 -3.78 -13.15 13.02
CA PRO A 124 -2.51 -12.60 13.47
C PRO A 124 -1.97 -11.53 12.52
N ILE A 125 -1.72 -10.32 13.04
CA ILE A 125 -1.08 -9.22 12.32
C ILE A 125 0.26 -8.97 13.00
N MET A 126 1.36 -9.25 12.31
CA MET A 126 2.70 -9.00 12.81
C MET A 126 3.06 -7.52 12.63
N ASN A 127 3.75 -6.96 13.63
CA ASN A 127 4.37 -5.65 13.52
C ASN A 127 5.76 -5.70 14.15
N VAL A 128 6.57 -4.69 13.82
CA VAL A 128 7.89 -4.47 14.40
C VAL A 128 7.88 -3.05 14.98
N PRO A 129 8.47 -2.80 16.16
CA PRO A 129 8.59 -1.45 16.69
C PRO A 129 9.27 -0.50 15.68
N PRO A 130 8.81 0.75 15.51
CA PRO A 130 9.29 1.68 14.48
C PRO A 130 10.81 1.82 14.42
N LYS A 131 11.49 1.88 15.59
CA LYS A 131 12.95 1.97 15.69
C LYS A 131 13.68 0.80 15.00
N ASN A 132 13.01 -0.35 14.90
CA ASN A 132 13.57 -1.59 14.36
C ASN A 132 12.89 -2.02 13.05
N ASP A 133 11.91 -1.27 12.53
CA ASP A 133 11.14 -1.67 11.35
C ASP A 133 11.81 -1.23 10.03
N THR A 134 12.87 -1.92 9.64
CA THR A 134 13.62 -1.62 8.41
C THR A 134 12.86 -1.87 7.10
N VAL A 135 11.65 -2.45 7.15
CA VAL A 135 10.89 -2.84 5.94
C VAL A 135 9.74 -1.88 5.67
N LEU A 136 8.92 -1.59 6.67
CA LEU A 136 7.73 -0.73 6.49
C LEU A 136 7.93 0.68 7.04
N PHE A 137 8.94 0.91 7.87
CA PHE A 137 9.29 2.23 8.40
C PHE A 137 10.82 2.39 8.51
N PRO A 138 11.54 2.36 7.38
CA PRO A 138 12.99 2.40 7.40
C PRO A 138 13.49 3.69 8.09
N PRO A 139 14.45 3.59 9.04
CA PRO A 139 14.94 4.74 9.75
C PRO A 139 15.65 5.70 8.80
N LEU A 140 15.35 6.99 8.91
CA LEU A 140 15.99 8.04 8.11
C LEU A 140 17.41 8.41 8.60
N THR A 141 17.96 7.65 9.55
CA THR A 141 19.31 7.87 10.11
C THR A 141 20.43 7.27 9.25
N CYS A 142 20.10 6.73 8.07
CA CYS A 142 21.09 6.18 7.14
C CYS A 142 21.89 7.32 6.49
N SER A 143 23.21 7.39 6.73
CA SER A 143 24.08 8.43 6.17
C SER A 143 24.01 8.50 4.64
N ALA A 144 24.01 7.36 3.96
CA ALA A 144 23.89 7.30 2.50
C ALA A 144 22.57 7.89 1.99
N PHE A 145 21.46 7.67 2.71
CA PHE A 145 20.17 8.29 2.37
C PHE A 145 20.21 9.81 2.56
N ILE A 146 20.81 10.29 3.64
CA ILE A 146 20.93 11.74 3.93
C ILE A 146 21.80 12.42 2.87
N GLU A 147 22.96 11.84 2.55
CA GLU A 147 23.87 12.34 1.51
C GLU A 147 23.20 12.36 0.14
N GLU A 148 22.53 11.28 -0.25
CA GLU A 148 21.82 11.22 -1.52
C GLU A 148 20.66 12.21 -1.58
N THR A 149 19.93 12.41 -0.47
CA THR A 149 18.86 13.42 -0.41
C THR A 149 19.43 14.83 -0.65
N LYS A 150 20.60 15.14 -0.08
CA LYS A 150 21.30 16.42 -0.34
C LYS A 150 21.74 16.53 -1.79
N THR A 151 22.30 15.47 -2.36
CA THR A 151 22.69 15.43 -3.78
C THR A 151 21.50 15.71 -4.69
N VAL A 152 20.40 14.96 -4.51
CA VAL A 152 19.18 15.09 -5.30
C VAL A 152 18.60 16.49 -5.19
N LEU A 153 18.46 17.06 -3.99
CA LEU A 153 17.87 18.39 -3.83
C LEU A 153 18.71 19.52 -4.44
N ASN A 154 20.03 19.32 -4.60
CA ASN A 154 20.93 20.25 -5.26
C ASN A 154 21.01 20.08 -6.79
N LEU A 155 20.30 19.11 -7.38
CA LEU A 155 20.22 18.98 -8.83
C LEU A 155 19.61 20.25 -9.47
N PRO A 156 20.12 20.72 -10.64
CA PRO A 156 19.68 21.97 -11.24
C PRO A 156 18.16 22.08 -11.43
N GLU A 157 17.50 20.99 -11.80
CA GLU A 157 16.05 20.91 -11.97
C GLU A 157 15.29 21.08 -10.65
N ASN A 158 15.81 20.53 -9.55
CA ASN A 158 15.18 20.59 -8.23
C ASN A 158 15.36 21.98 -7.61
N VAL A 159 16.56 22.56 -7.74
CA VAL A 159 16.82 23.95 -7.36
C VAL A 159 15.91 24.90 -8.15
N LYS A 160 15.78 24.68 -9.47
CA LYS A 160 14.85 25.46 -10.32
C LYS A 160 13.40 25.30 -9.87
N TRP A 161 12.96 24.09 -9.55
CA TRP A 161 11.62 23.81 -9.05
C TRP A 161 11.35 24.50 -7.72
N LEU A 162 12.29 24.41 -6.76
CA LEU A 162 12.17 25.07 -5.46
C LEU A 162 12.10 26.60 -5.60
N ASN A 163 12.97 27.18 -6.43
CA ASN A 163 12.96 28.61 -6.69
C ASN A 163 11.65 29.10 -7.30
N LYS A 164 11.01 28.29 -8.17
CA LYS A 164 9.69 28.61 -8.74
C LYS A 164 8.61 28.81 -7.67
N TYR A 165 8.67 28.08 -6.56
CA TYR A 165 7.65 28.11 -5.51
C TYR A 165 8.11 28.81 -4.22
N LYS A 166 9.24 29.53 -4.25
CA LYS A 166 9.77 30.26 -3.09
C LYS A 166 8.81 31.32 -2.51
N GLY A 167 7.85 31.79 -3.30
CA GLY A 167 6.77 32.68 -2.82
C GLY A 167 5.65 31.96 -2.04
N ILE A 168 5.59 30.63 -2.10
CA ILE A 168 4.61 29.77 -1.41
C ILE A 168 5.27 29.04 -0.23
N TYR A 169 6.52 28.60 -0.41
CA TYR A 169 7.32 27.95 0.61
C TYR A 169 8.39 28.93 1.09
N HIS A 170 8.35 29.31 2.37
CA HIS A 170 9.39 30.15 2.99
C HIS A 170 10.71 29.43 3.24
N ASN A 171 10.86 28.21 2.71
CA ASN A 171 11.93 27.27 3.02
C ASN A 171 12.94 27.21 1.87
N ASN A 172 14.23 27.36 2.17
CA ASN A 172 15.32 27.04 1.26
C ASN A 172 15.54 25.50 1.18
N VAL A 173 16.48 25.03 0.35
CA VAL A 173 16.80 23.59 0.21
C VAL A 173 17.11 22.94 1.58
N GLU A 174 17.85 23.64 2.42
CA GLU A 174 18.22 23.19 3.76
C GLU A 174 17.00 23.11 4.69
N ASP A 175 16.06 24.05 4.59
CA ASP A 175 14.81 24.05 5.36
C ASP A 175 13.88 22.91 4.90
N VAL A 176 13.91 22.53 3.62
CA VAL A 176 13.19 21.35 3.10
C VAL A 176 13.81 20.06 3.64
N LEU A 177 15.14 19.95 3.65
CA LEU A 177 15.88 18.84 4.28
C LEU A 177 15.54 18.72 5.76
N GLN A 178 15.60 19.84 6.49
CA GLN A 178 15.30 19.89 7.92
C GLN A 178 13.85 19.57 8.19
N ALA A 179 12.90 20.11 7.41
CA ALA A 179 11.49 19.78 7.53
C ALA A 179 11.23 18.30 7.22
N TRP A 180 11.95 17.67 6.31
CA TRP A 180 11.81 16.23 6.05
C TRP A 180 12.35 15.36 7.19
N ILE A 181 13.52 15.73 7.73
CA ILE A 181 14.13 15.05 8.87
C ILE A 181 13.27 15.23 10.14
N HIS A 182 12.66 16.41 10.34
CA HIS A 182 11.84 16.75 11.50
C HIS A 182 10.33 16.47 11.33
N CYS A 183 9.81 16.28 10.11
CA CYS A 183 8.42 15.84 9.86
C CYS A 183 8.23 14.33 10.06
N LEU A 184 9.31 13.58 10.33
CA LEU A 184 9.15 12.35 11.07
C LEU A 184 8.66 12.73 12.46
N PRO A 185 7.46 12.31 12.87
CA PRO A 185 7.00 12.60 14.22
C PRO A 185 8.07 12.14 15.19
N SER A 186 8.45 13.03 16.10
CA SER A 186 9.37 12.83 17.20
C SER A 186 8.83 11.76 18.16
N TRP A 187 8.82 10.50 17.74
CA TRP A 187 8.57 9.33 18.60
C TRP A 187 9.84 8.91 19.35
N THR A 188 10.82 9.81 19.45
CA THR A 188 12.09 9.60 20.16
C THR A 188 12.12 10.19 21.57
N ILE A 189 11.04 10.79 22.06
CA ILE A 189 10.93 11.20 23.46
C ILE A 189 9.61 10.68 24.04
N LEU A 190 9.60 9.38 24.35
CA LEU A 190 9.05 8.74 25.54
C LEU A 190 9.72 7.37 25.66
#